data_AF-A0A382GMX4-F1
#
_entry.id   AF-A0A382GMX4-F1
#
_cell.length_a   1.000
_cell.length_b   1.000
_cell.length_c   1.000
_cell.angle_alpha   90.00
_cell.angle_beta   90.00
_cell.angle_gamma   90.00
#
_symmetry.space_group_name_H-M   'P 1'
#
loop_
_entity.id
_entity.type
_entity.pdbx_description
1 polymer ?
#
loop_
_entity_poly.entity_id
_entity_poly.type
_entity_poly.pdbx_seq_one_letter_code
_entity_poly.pdbx_strand_id
1 'polypeptide(L)'
;SESEWKDRLFVRNIQVKDSKHSYKAVDDGLQRGVLAFPGKERETIVSVPDALAGATMIRTHPDDNRKRGKNFLHFDINLPAKLYVAVDTRIEAPDWVAFAFAKTGHTIVTSRDNRSFTVYAKDVPAGRVSLGDKDDLSVQLHDHLFFLSRTGQKKTSTPQAMSALPKASLTHGEEIFFGRGTCFACHQVRGRGLAVGPDLNAIFKRQDVKYVITSILEPDAYVVEGYQQTSLQMKDGRQLFGMILEETADALKLTLPTGEPVIVKPKDIKKRDDAKHSGMPASFAYTLSAQDTADLAAWIMSLK
;
A
#
# COMPACT_ATOMS: atom_id res chain seq x y z
N SER A 1 0.83 8.67 -17.98
CA SER A 1 0.21 9.56 -19.01
C SER A 1 -0.04 10.95 -18.42
N GLU A 2 -0.48 11.95 -19.20
CA GLU A 2 -0.88 13.26 -18.64
C GLU A 2 -2.06 13.14 -17.65
N SER A 3 -2.95 12.16 -17.84
CA SER A 3 -4.05 11.88 -16.91
C SER A 3 -3.54 11.43 -15.54
N GLU A 4 -2.55 10.54 -15.50
CA GLU A 4 -1.92 10.13 -14.24
C GLU A 4 -1.30 11.30 -13.48
N TRP A 5 -0.69 12.27 -14.18
CA TRP A 5 -0.05 13.42 -13.53
C TRP A 5 -1.05 14.38 -12.86
N LYS A 6 -2.27 14.49 -13.40
CA LYS A 6 -3.32 15.38 -12.87
C LYS A 6 -3.99 14.81 -11.62
N ASP A 7 -4.18 13.50 -11.56
CA ASP A 7 -5.02 12.88 -10.54
C ASP A 7 -4.26 12.08 -9.48
N ARG A 8 -2.99 11.73 -9.74
CA ARG A 8 -2.16 10.95 -8.82
C ARG A 8 -1.22 11.85 -8.02
N LEU A 9 -1.16 11.59 -6.71
CA LEU A 9 -0.15 12.18 -5.84
C LEU A 9 1.21 11.51 -6.12
N PHE A 10 2.21 12.30 -6.45
CA PHE A 10 3.59 11.89 -6.59
C PHE A 10 4.43 12.53 -5.50
N VAL A 11 5.24 11.72 -4.83
CA VAL A 11 6.23 12.16 -3.85
C VAL A 11 7.62 11.94 -4.44
N ARG A 12 8.37 13.03 -4.65
CA ARG A 12 9.65 13.01 -5.38
C ARG A 12 10.73 13.78 -4.63
N ASN A 13 11.96 13.69 -5.13
CA ASN A 13 13.12 14.40 -4.58
C ASN A 13 13.28 14.19 -3.07
N ILE A 14 13.03 12.97 -2.61
CA ILE A 14 13.07 12.61 -1.20
C ILE A 14 14.54 12.64 -0.74
N GLN A 15 14.82 13.47 0.25
CA GLN A 15 16.16 13.67 0.80
C GLN A 15 16.11 13.61 2.32
N VAL A 16 17.03 12.83 2.90
CA VAL A 16 17.28 12.83 4.34
C VAL A 16 18.60 13.52 4.63
N LYS A 17 18.60 14.41 5.61
CA LYS A 17 19.77 15.20 5.98
C LYS A 17 20.97 14.29 6.30
N ASP A 18 22.12 14.62 5.71
CA ASP A 18 23.38 13.89 5.84
C ASP A 18 23.30 12.41 5.43
N SER A 19 22.25 11.98 4.72
CA SER A 19 22.15 10.64 4.14
C SER A 19 22.88 10.58 2.81
N LYS A 20 23.52 9.44 2.54
CA LYS A 20 24.11 9.11 1.23
C LYS A 20 23.22 8.16 0.42
N HIS A 21 22.04 7.83 0.93
CA HIS A 21 21.17 6.79 0.37
C HIS A 21 20.06 7.41 -0.48
N SER A 22 19.62 6.65 -1.49
CA SER A 22 18.48 7.02 -2.32
C SER A 22 17.18 6.60 -1.65
N TYR A 23 16.20 7.51 -1.64
CA TYR A 23 14.85 7.24 -1.14
C TYR A 23 13.86 7.18 -2.29
N LYS A 24 12.85 6.34 -2.15
CA LYS A 24 11.72 6.25 -3.08
C LYS A 24 10.42 6.15 -2.29
N ALA A 25 9.39 6.79 -2.82
CA ALA A 25 8.05 6.58 -2.35
C ALA A 25 7.54 5.21 -2.81
N VAL A 26 6.72 4.60 -1.97
CA VAL A 26 5.88 3.45 -2.32
C VAL A 26 4.51 4.03 -2.62
N ASP A 27 4.29 4.36 -3.89
CA ASP A 27 3.08 5.03 -4.35
C ASP A 27 1.86 4.13 -4.11
N ASP A 28 0.82 4.71 -3.52
CA ASP A 28 -0.49 4.07 -3.30
C ASP A 28 -0.45 2.72 -2.56
N GLY A 29 0.62 2.51 -1.79
CA GLY A 29 1.05 1.19 -1.36
C GLY A 29 0.78 0.84 0.10
N LEU A 30 0.21 1.73 0.93
CA LEU A 30 -0.01 1.39 2.34
C LEU A 30 -1.14 0.35 2.48
N GLN A 31 -0.74 -0.88 2.83
CA GLN A 31 -1.63 -2.00 3.11
C GLN A 31 -0.90 -3.03 3.98
N ARG A 32 -1.63 -4.03 4.45
CA ARG A 32 -1.06 -5.18 5.17
C ARG A 32 -0.02 -5.90 4.29
N GLY A 33 1.06 -6.36 4.89
CA GLY A 33 2.17 -7.04 4.23
C GLY A 33 3.22 -6.13 3.60
N VAL A 34 2.97 -4.83 3.47
CA VAL A 34 3.96 -3.88 2.92
C VAL A 34 5.12 -3.69 3.89
N LEU A 35 6.34 -3.67 3.37
CA LEU A 35 7.53 -3.40 4.18
C LEU A 35 7.49 -1.98 4.76
N ALA A 36 7.42 -1.90 6.08
CA ALA A 36 7.55 -0.69 6.87
C ALA A 36 9.03 -0.27 6.96
N PHE A 37 9.92 -1.21 7.29
CA PHE A 37 11.36 -0.95 7.41
C PHE A 37 12.19 -2.00 6.64
N PRO A 38 12.94 -1.59 5.60
CA PRO A 38 13.73 -2.50 4.78
C PRO A 38 15.12 -2.71 5.41
N GLY A 39 15.21 -3.45 6.53
CA GLY A 39 16.46 -3.79 7.21
C GLY A 39 16.69 -5.31 7.33
N LYS A 40 17.74 -5.74 8.04
CA LYS A 40 18.02 -7.17 8.29
C LYS A 40 16.83 -7.93 8.87
N GLU A 41 16.04 -7.26 9.70
CA GLU A 41 14.89 -7.86 10.37
C GLU A 41 13.58 -7.78 9.55
N ARG A 42 13.53 -6.98 8.47
CA ARG A 42 12.37 -6.74 7.59
C ARG A 42 11.02 -6.69 8.34
N GLU A 43 10.62 -5.49 8.73
CA GLU A 43 9.36 -5.26 9.45
C GLU A 43 8.24 -4.89 8.46
N THR A 44 7.10 -5.58 8.54
CA THR A 44 5.94 -5.37 7.66
C THR A 44 4.79 -4.71 8.40
N ILE A 45 3.92 -4.01 7.68
CA ILE A 45 2.66 -3.49 8.19
C ILE A 45 1.69 -4.66 8.37
N VAL A 46 1.08 -4.82 9.56
CA VAL A 46 0.13 -5.91 9.85
C VAL A 46 -1.29 -5.42 10.01
N SER A 47 -1.48 -4.14 10.33
CA SER A 47 -2.78 -3.47 10.44
C SER A 47 -2.70 -2.04 9.91
N VAL A 48 -3.69 -1.66 9.09
CA VAL A 48 -3.84 -0.32 8.51
C VAL A 48 -5.28 0.14 8.74
N PRO A 49 -5.50 1.36 9.27
CA PRO A 49 -6.81 1.98 9.30
C PRO A 49 -7.33 2.23 7.88
N ASP A 50 -8.61 1.96 7.64
CA ASP A 50 -9.30 2.26 6.37
C ASP A 50 -8.98 3.64 5.80
N ALA A 51 -8.93 4.67 6.64
CA ALA A 51 -8.65 6.05 6.23
C ALA A 51 -7.24 6.29 5.67
N LEU A 52 -6.31 5.36 5.89
CA LEU A 52 -4.93 5.41 5.42
C LEU A 52 -4.62 4.32 4.39
N ALA A 53 -5.57 3.43 4.10
CA ALA A 53 -5.38 2.38 3.11
C ALA A 53 -5.05 2.99 1.74
N GLY A 54 -3.99 2.51 1.11
CA GLY A 54 -3.50 3.04 -0.15
C GLY A 54 -2.81 4.40 -0.06
N ALA A 55 -2.46 4.89 1.14
CA ALA A 55 -1.62 6.07 1.23
C ALA A 55 -0.22 5.79 0.65
N THR A 56 0.36 6.79 0.00
CA THR A 56 1.75 6.76 -0.48
C THR A 56 2.68 6.79 0.71
N MET A 57 3.60 5.81 0.80
CA MET A 57 4.53 5.70 1.92
C MET A 57 5.92 6.23 1.54
N ILE A 58 6.53 7.07 2.38
CA ILE A 58 7.96 7.35 2.29
C ILE A 58 8.69 6.33 3.16
N ARG A 59 9.33 5.35 2.51
CA ARG A 59 10.06 4.30 3.22
C ARG A 59 11.43 4.81 3.66
N THR A 60 11.70 4.72 4.95
CA THR A 60 12.98 5.15 5.52
C THR A 60 14.08 4.12 5.24
N HIS A 61 15.33 4.58 5.11
CA HIS A 61 16.47 3.69 4.89
C HIS A 61 16.97 3.14 6.24
N PRO A 62 17.31 1.83 6.36
CA PRO A 62 17.73 1.22 7.61
C PRO A 62 18.98 1.88 8.23
N ASP A 63 19.92 2.31 7.39
CA ASP A 63 21.18 2.93 7.84
C ASP A 63 21.01 4.38 8.28
N ASP A 64 19.86 4.99 7.97
CA ASP A 64 19.49 6.34 8.39
C ASP A 64 18.53 6.34 9.58
N ASN A 65 18.36 5.19 10.24
CA ASN A 65 17.45 5.03 11.37
C ASN A 65 17.68 6.03 12.51
N ARG A 66 18.91 6.55 12.67
CA ARG A 66 19.28 7.51 13.72
C ARG A 66 19.20 8.99 13.32
N LYS A 67 18.84 9.31 12.07
CA LYS A 67 18.78 10.71 11.60
C LYS A 67 17.71 11.50 12.35
N ARG A 68 18.01 12.77 12.66
CA ARG A 68 17.22 13.64 13.56
C ARG A 68 17.61 15.12 13.40
N GLY A 69 16.91 16.02 14.09
CA GLY A 69 17.16 17.46 14.09
C GLY A 69 16.49 18.21 12.93
N LYS A 70 16.87 19.49 12.76
CA LYS A 70 16.15 20.42 11.86
C LYS A 70 16.09 19.89 10.45
N ASN A 71 14.89 19.89 9.86
CA ASN A 71 14.69 19.62 8.44
C ASN A 71 15.35 18.27 8.04
N PHE A 72 15.15 17.22 8.83
CA PHE A 72 15.82 15.94 8.58
C PHE A 72 15.27 15.21 7.36
N LEU A 73 14.01 15.45 6.97
CA LEU A 73 13.37 14.83 5.81
C LEU A 73 12.72 15.90 4.94
N HIS A 74 13.03 15.87 3.65
CA HIS A 74 12.49 16.75 2.62
C HIS A 74 11.98 15.95 1.45
N PHE A 75 10.95 16.45 0.78
CA PHE A 75 10.43 15.91 -0.47
C PHE A 75 9.55 16.95 -1.17
N ASP A 76 9.25 16.72 -2.43
CA ASP A 76 8.35 17.55 -3.23
C ASP A 76 7.08 16.74 -3.57
N ILE A 77 5.92 17.39 -3.48
CA ILE A 77 4.61 16.84 -3.88
C ILE A 77 3.97 17.68 -4.99
N ASN A 78 3.34 17.01 -5.96
CA ASN A 78 2.68 17.67 -7.11
C ASN A 78 1.25 18.16 -6.82
N LEU A 79 0.57 17.60 -5.83
CA LEU A 79 -0.81 17.92 -5.45
C LEU A 79 -0.91 18.21 -3.95
N PRO A 80 -1.91 19.01 -3.51
CA PRO A 80 -2.24 19.11 -2.10
C PRO A 80 -2.51 17.74 -1.50
N ALA A 81 -1.92 17.48 -0.33
CA ALA A 81 -1.97 16.18 0.32
C ALA A 81 -2.29 16.30 1.81
N LYS A 82 -2.88 15.24 2.36
CA LYS A 82 -2.88 15.00 3.80
C LYS A 82 -1.62 14.20 4.12
N LEU A 83 -0.70 14.81 4.86
CA LEU A 83 0.52 14.19 5.36
C LEU A 83 0.22 13.55 6.72
N TYR A 84 0.56 12.27 6.84
CA TYR A 84 0.48 11.51 8.08
C TYR A 84 1.88 11.20 8.61
N VAL A 85 2.02 11.35 9.92
CA VAL A 85 3.18 10.90 10.67
C VAL A 85 2.68 9.92 11.72
N ALA A 86 3.07 8.65 11.59
CA ALA A 86 2.79 7.65 12.60
C ALA A 86 3.99 7.54 13.53
N VAL A 87 3.79 7.88 14.81
CA VAL A 87 4.84 7.92 15.84
C VAL A 87 4.73 6.67 16.72
N ASP A 88 5.85 6.00 16.95
CA ASP A 88 5.94 4.84 17.83
C ASP A 88 5.36 5.12 19.22
N THR A 89 4.46 4.26 19.70
CA THR A 89 3.80 4.43 21.00
C THR A 89 4.74 4.29 22.20
N ARG A 90 5.97 3.81 22.01
CA ARG A 90 6.98 3.67 23.08
C ARG A 90 7.63 5.00 23.47
N ILE A 91 7.41 6.05 22.68
CA ILE A 91 7.93 7.39 22.92
C ILE A 91 6.77 8.39 22.99
N GLU A 92 7.02 9.55 23.59
CA GLU A 92 6.13 10.69 23.43
C GLU A 92 6.27 11.29 22.03
N ALA A 93 5.19 11.86 21.51
CA ALA A 93 5.24 12.51 20.21
C ALA A 93 6.15 13.74 20.28
N PRO A 94 7.12 13.88 19.37
CA PRO A 94 8.03 15.01 19.38
C PRO A 94 7.28 16.32 19.12
N ASP A 95 7.80 17.43 19.62
CA ASP A 95 7.16 18.75 19.59
C ASP A 95 6.69 19.14 18.17
N TRP A 96 7.53 18.94 17.15
CA TRP A 96 7.17 19.27 15.77
C TRP A 96 5.97 18.45 15.23
N VAL A 97 5.71 17.27 15.79
CA VAL A 97 4.49 16.50 15.49
C VAL A 97 3.34 17.00 16.37
N ALA A 98 3.56 17.07 17.69
CA ALA A 98 2.53 17.40 18.66
C ALA A 98 1.91 18.79 18.43
N PHE A 99 2.72 19.79 18.03
CA PHE A 99 2.26 21.15 17.78
C PHE A 99 1.72 21.37 16.36
N ALA A 100 2.26 20.67 15.35
CA ALA A 100 1.92 20.95 13.95
C ALA A 100 0.90 19.98 13.34
N PHE A 101 0.63 18.83 13.97
CA PHE A 101 -0.25 17.79 13.45
C PHE A 101 -1.39 17.47 14.41
N ALA A 102 -2.57 17.20 13.87
CA ALA A 102 -3.71 16.73 14.64
C ALA A 102 -3.62 15.22 14.88
N LYS A 103 -3.79 14.78 16.13
CA LYS A 103 -3.91 13.36 16.47
C LYS A 103 -5.21 12.79 15.88
N THR A 104 -5.12 11.70 15.12
CA THR A 104 -6.26 11.16 14.37
C THR A 104 -7.09 10.12 15.14
N GLY A 105 -6.54 9.58 16.22
CA GLY A 105 -7.12 8.42 16.93
C GLY A 105 -6.87 7.07 16.24
N HIS A 106 -6.25 7.06 15.07
CA HIS A 106 -5.86 5.85 14.37
C HIS A 106 -4.48 5.33 14.79
N THR A 107 -4.28 4.03 14.58
CA THR A 107 -3.05 3.31 14.90
C THR A 107 -2.63 2.44 13.73
N ILE A 108 -1.34 2.40 13.44
CA ILE A 108 -0.72 1.42 12.53
C ILE A 108 0.05 0.41 13.38
N VAL A 109 -0.02 -0.86 13.01
CA VAL A 109 0.72 -1.93 13.69
C VAL A 109 1.66 -2.59 12.70
N THR A 110 2.85 -2.94 13.16
CA THR A 110 3.88 -3.64 12.39
C THR A 110 4.22 -5.00 13.00
N SER A 111 4.92 -5.84 12.24
CA SER A 111 5.14 -7.26 12.57
C SER A 111 6.14 -7.49 13.69
N ARG A 112 7.06 -6.54 13.91
CA ARG A 112 8.10 -6.67 14.94
C ARG A 112 7.48 -6.39 16.30
N ASP A 113 7.34 -7.43 17.13
CA ASP A 113 6.82 -7.34 18.50
C ASP A 113 5.44 -6.66 18.60
N ASN A 114 4.63 -6.69 17.52
CA ASN A 114 3.38 -5.94 17.40
C ASN A 114 3.55 -4.44 17.72
N ARG A 115 4.67 -3.85 17.29
CA ARG A 115 4.96 -2.44 17.49
C ARG A 115 3.84 -1.58 16.90
N SER A 116 3.43 -0.60 17.68
CA SER A 116 2.24 0.23 17.44
C SER A 116 2.65 1.67 17.23
N PHE A 117 1.97 2.36 16.31
CA PHE A 117 2.25 3.75 15.95
C PHE A 117 0.97 4.58 15.99
N THR A 118 0.95 5.64 16.79
CA THR A 118 -0.14 6.62 16.82
C THR A 118 -0.05 7.52 15.59
N VAL A 119 -1.16 7.66 14.87
CA VAL A 119 -1.20 8.45 13.63
C VAL A 119 -1.62 9.89 13.89
N TYR A 120 -0.80 10.82 13.40
CA TYR A 120 -1.04 12.26 13.35
C TYR A 120 -1.16 12.72 11.90
N ALA A 121 -1.94 13.77 11.63
CA ALA A 121 -2.20 14.25 10.28
C ALA A 121 -2.17 15.79 10.16
N LYS A 122 -1.74 16.27 8.99
CA LYS A 122 -1.74 17.69 8.61
C LYS A 122 -1.99 17.82 7.11
N ASP A 123 -2.79 18.80 6.70
CA ASP A 123 -2.91 19.15 5.29
C ASP A 123 -1.72 20.01 4.84
N VAL A 124 -1.11 19.65 3.71
CA VAL A 124 0.06 20.32 3.13
C VAL A 124 -0.23 20.72 1.68
N PRO A 125 0.13 21.95 1.26
CA PRO A 125 -0.03 22.38 -0.12
C PRO A 125 0.95 21.64 -1.05
N ALA A 126 0.68 21.65 -2.35
CA ALA A 126 1.65 21.20 -3.36
C ALA A 126 2.95 22.01 -3.25
N GLY A 127 4.08 21.36 -3.55
CA GLY A 127 5.42 21.95 -3.46
C GLY A 127 6.32 21.21 -2.48
N ARG A 128 7.34 21.91 -1.97
CA ARG A 128 8.34 21.34 -1.06
C ARG A 128 7.80 21.22 0.36
N VAL A 129 7.97 20.04 0.95
CA VAL A 129 7.66 19.73 2.34
C VAL A 129 8.96 19.42 3.09
N SER A 130 9.08 19.94 4.31
CA SER A 130 10.23 19.73 5.20
C SER A 130 9.75 19.36 6.59
N LEU A 131 10.33 18.32 7.20
CA LEU A 131 9.98 17.81 8.53
C LEU A 131 11.17 17.82 9.49
N GLY A 132 10.88 17.95 10.79
CA GLY A 132 11.85 17.92 11.88
C GLY A 132 12.06 19.26 12.60
N ASP A 133 12.39 19.18 13.89
CA ASP A 133 12.63 20.34 14.76
C ASP A 133 14.12 20.68 14.91
N LYS A 134 14.44 21.96 15.17
CA LYS A 134 15.79 22.45 15.41
C LYS A 134 16.42 21.90 16.70
N ASP A 135 15.63 21.66 17.75
CA ASP A 135 16.15 21.34 19.08
C ASP A 135 15.92 19.88 19.53
N ASP A 136 15.05 19.13 18.83
CA ASP A 136 14.73 17.76 19.23
C ASP A 136 15.72 16.75 18.64
N LEU A 137 16.65 16.33 19.49
CA LEU A 137 17.60 15.24 19.23
C LEU A 137 17.19 13.92 19.89
N SER A 138 16.05 13.87 20.57
CA SER A 138 15.61 12.70 21.33
C SER A 138 14.95 11.65 20.44
N VAL A 139 14.33 12.06 19.34
CA VAL A 139 13.59 11.18 18.44
C VAL A 139 14.31 10.98 17.11
N GLN A 140 14.34 9.73 16.64
CA GLN A 140 15.06 9.33 15.45
C GLN A 140 14.09 8.99 14.29
N LEU A 141 14.62 8.96 13.07
CA LEU A 141 13.84 8.68 11.86
C LEU A 141 13.09 7.33 11.94
N HIS A 142 13.66 6.32 12.59
CA HIS A 142 13.05 5.00 12.72
C HIS A 142 11.89 4.93 13.73
N ASP A 143 11.68 5.98 14.53
CA ASP A 143 10.53 6.10 15.43
C ASP A 143 9.26 6.54 14.70
N HIS A 144 9.37 6.78 13.39
CA HIS A 144 8.31 7.34 12.55
C HIS A 144 8.06 6.53 11.29
N LEU A 145 6.80 6.53 10.86
CA LEU A 145 6.40 6.18 9.51
C LEU A 145 5.69 7.37 8.86
N PHE A 146 5.96 7.60 7.59
CA PHE A 146 5.47 8.77 6.85
C PHE A 146 4.58 8.33 5.69
N PHE A 147 3.36 8.88 5.63
CA PHE A 147 2.39 8.55 4.59
C PHE A 147 1.73 9.80 4.05
N LEU A 148 1.29 9.77 2.79
CA LEU A 148 0.57 10.85 2.16
C LEU A 148 -0.62 10.33 1.36
N SER A 149 -1.76 10.99 1.48
CA SER A 149 -2.92 10.78 0.60
C SER A 149 -3.30 12.11 -0.06
N ARG A 150 -3.93 12.06 -1.23
CA ARG A 150 -4.40 13.28 -1.90
C ARG A 150 -5.48 13.92 -1.04
N THR A 151 -5.44 15.24 -0.85
CA THR A 151 -6.49 15.94 -0.11
C THR A 151 -7.85 15.71 -0.78
N GLY A 152 -8.87 15.38 0.01
CA GLY A 152 -10.22 15.11 -0.50
C GLY A 152 -10.43 13.72 -1.13
N GLN A 153 -9.42 12.85 -1.09
CA GLN A 153 -9.56 11.44 -1.46
C GLN A 153 -10.59 10.76 -0.54
N LYS A 154 -11.59 10.10 -1.14
CA LYS A 154 -12.66 9.38 -0.44
C LYS A 154 -12.69 7.95 -0.92
N LYS A 155 -13.19 7.05 -0.07
CA LYS A 155 -13.47 5.66 -0.46
C LYS A 155 -14.47 5.65 -1.61
N THR A 156 -14.07 5.11 -2.75
CA THR A 156 -14.93 4.82 -3.89
C THR A 156 -15.85 3.65 -3.54
N SER A 157 -17.13 3.82 -3.82
CA SER A 157 -18.15 2.79 -3.60
C SER A 157 -18.62 2.15 -4.90
N THR A 158 -19.07 0.90 -4.81
CA THR A 158 -19.64 0.16 -5.95
C THR A 158 -20.72 0.98 -6.70
N PRO A 159 -21.70 1.63 -6.05
CA PRO A 159 -22.71 2.43 -6.76
C PRO A 159 -22.15 3.62 -7.54
N GLN A 160 -21.10 4.28 -7.02
CA GLN A 160 -20.45 5.39 -7.71
C GLN A 160 -19.74 4.91 -8.98
N ALA A 161 -18.99 3.81 -8.90
CA ALA A 161 -18.33 3.21 -10.06
C ALA A 161 -19.34 2.70 -11.10
N MET A 162 -20.41 2.03 -10.66
CA MET A 162 -21.50 1.61 -11.55
C MET A 162 -22.13 2.77 -12.32
N SER A 163 -22.31 3.92 -11.67
CA SER A 163 -22.88 5.13 -12.30
C SER A 163 -21.93 5.78 -13.32
N ALA A 164 -20.63 5.49 -13.26
CA ALA A 164 -19.62 6.00 -14.18
C ALA A 164 -19.41 5.12 -15.43
N LEU A 165 -19.94 3.88 -15.45
CA LEU A 165 -19.82 2.94 -16.56
C LEU A 165 -20.24 3.49 -17.94
N PRO A 166 -21.29 4.32 -18.09
CA PRO A 166 -21.65 4.87 -19.39
C PRO A 166 -20.56 5.72 -20.05
N LYS A 167 -19.59 6.21 -19.27
CA LYS A 167 -18.45 7.00 -19.73
C LYS A 167 -17.15 6.19 -19.79
N ALA A 168 -17.23 4.87 -19.63
CA ALA A 168 -16.06 4.04 -19.44
C ALA A 168 -15.12 4.04 -20.66
N SER A 169 -13.84 4.27 -20.42
CA SER A 169 -12.77 4.22 -21.43
C SER A 169 -11.98 2.92 -21.32
N LEU A 170 -12.10 2.05 -22.33
CA LEU A 170 -11.36 0.77 -22.35
C LEU A 170 -9.85 0.99 -22.39
N THR A 171 -9.38 2.00 -23.15
CA THR A 171 -7.95 2.34 -23.22
C THR A 171 -7.42 2.76 -21.86
N HIS A 172 -8.15 3.60 -21.13
CA HIS A 172 -7.74 4.01 -19.78
C HIS A 172 -7.81 2.84 -18.78
N GLY A 173 -8.79 1.95 -18.93
CA GLY A 173 -8.86 0.71 -18.15
C GLY A 173 -7.63 -0.19 -18.33
N GLU A 174 -7.15 -0.35 -19.58
CA GLU A 174 -5.91 -1.09 -19.87
C GLU A 174 -4.69 -0.42 -19.23
N GLU A 175 -4.59 0.91 -19.35
CA GLU A 175 -3.51 1.70 -18.74
C GLU A 175 -3.48 1.53 -17.23
N ILE A 176 -4.65 1.54 -16.57
CA ILE A 176 -4.74 1.30 -15.12
C ILE A 176 -4.29 -0.12 -14.78
N PHE A 177 -4.77 -1.13 -15.52
CA PHE A 177 -4.45 -2.54 -15.26
C PHE A 177 -2.94 -2.82 -15.30
N PHE A 178 -2.24 -2.29 -16.32
CA PHE A 178 -0.80 -2.47 -16.51
C PHE A 178 0.06 -1.36 -15.90
N GLY A 179 -0.56 -0.33 -15.34
CA GLY A 179 0.09 0.83 -14.72
C GLY A 179 -0.20 0.90 -13.23
N ARG A 180 -0.78 2.02 -12.79
CA ARG A 180 -0.98 2.33 -11.36
C ARG A 180 -1.90 1.37 -10.59
N GLY A 181 -2.78 0.63 -11.27
CA GLY A 181 -3.61 -0.40 -10.63
C GLY A 181 -2.78 -1.64 -10.26
N THR A 182 -1.61 -1.85 -10.88
CA THR A 182 -0.70 -2.98 -10.63
C THR A 182 -1.36 -4.36 -10.71
N CYS A 183 -2.53 -4.46 -11.37
CA CYS A 183 -3.31 -5.69 -11.45
C CYS A 183 -2.50 -6.81 -12.13
N PHE A 184 -1.62 -6.45 -13.07
CA PHE A 184 -0.69 -7.36 -13.74
C PHE A 184 0.30 -8.07 -12.81
N ALA A 185 0.55 -7.55 -11.61
CA ALA A 185 1.41 -8.18 -10.62
C ALA A 185 0.81 -9.49 -10.07
N CYS A 186 -0.51 -9.67 -10.19
CA CYS A 186 -1.20 -10.87 -9.73
C CYS A 186 -2.02 -11.55 -10.83
N HIS A 187 -2.55 -10.81 -11.81
CA HIS A 187 -3.40 -11.35 -12.87
C HIS A 187 -2.69 -11.38 -14.21
N GLN A 188 -2.73 -12.53 -14.87
CA GLN A 188 -2.22 -12.70 -16.21
C GLN A 188 -3.36 -12.57 -17.23
N VAL A 189 -3.20 -11.69 -18.21
CA VAL A 189 -4.17 -11.50 -19.30
C VAL A 189 -3.42 -11.41 -20.61
N ARG A 190 -3.90 -12.12 -21.64
CA ARG A 190 -3.23 -12.20 -22.95
C ARG A 190 -1.72 -12.51 -22.87
N GLY A 191 -1.31 -13.37 -21.91
CA GLY A 191 0.09 -13.74 -21.68
C GLY A 191 0.97 -12.69 -20.99
N ARG A 192 0.41 -11.55 -20.56
CA ARG A 192 1.12 -10.50 -19.82
C ARG A 192 0.70 -10.50 -18.35
N GLY A 193 1.66 -10.34 -17.44
CA GLY A 193 1.44 -10.38 -15.99
C GLY A 193 1.80 -11.74 -15.37
N LEU A 194 1.51 -11.90 -14.08
CA LEU A 194 1.75 -13.13 -13.32
C LEU A 194 0.45 -13.90 -13.11
N ALA A 195 0.51 -15.22 -13.10
CA ALA A 195 -0.65 -16.09 -12.85
C ALA A 195 -0.73 -16.47 -11.35
N VAL A 196 -0.96 -15.47 -10.50
CA VAL A 196 -1.05 -15.65 -9.04
C VAL A 196 -2.50 -15.55 -8.55
N GLY A 197 -3.26 -14.62 -9.11
CA GLY A 197 -4.68 -14.44 -8.92
C GLY A 197 -5.52 -15.16 -10.00
N PRO A 198 -6.86 -15.17 -9.85
CA PRO A 198 -7.76 -15.81 -10.80
C PRO A 198 -7.59 -15.34 -12.25
N ASP A 199 -7.83 -16.23 -13.20
CA ASP A 199 -7.82 -15.86 -14.62
C ASP A 199 -8.99 -14.92 -14.97
N LEU A 200 -8.64 -13.77 -15.54
CA LEU A 200 -9.59 -12.74 -15.97
C LEU A 200 -9.95 -12.85 -17.46
N ASN A 201 -9.29 -13.72 -18.24
CA ASN A 201 -9.67 -13.95 -19.64
C ASN A 201 -11.08 -14.58 -19.70
N ALA A 202 -11.87 -14.11 -20.66
CA ALA A 202 -13.27 -14.48 -20.85
C ALA A 202 -14.17 -14.37 -19.59
N ILE A 203 -13.82 -13.52 -18.62
CA ILE A 203 -14.56 -13.43 -17.33
C ILE A 203 -16.03 -13.06 -17.51
N PHE A 204 -16.37 -12.30 -18.57
CA PHE A 204 -17.75 -11.93 -18.93
C PHE A 204 -18.68 -13.14 -19.16
N LYS A 205 -18.13 -14.34 -19.40
CA LYS A 205 -18.92 -15.58 -19.51
C LYS A 205 -19.35 -16.14 -18.16
N ARG A 206 -18.70 -15.72 -17.07
CA ARG A 206 -18.85 -16.28 -15.72
C ARG A 206 -19.42 -15.28 -14.73
N GLN A 207 -19.17 -13.98 -14.93
CA GLN A 207 -19.48 -12.91 -13.98
C GLN A 207 -19.97 -11.67 -14.70
N ASP A 208 -20.68 -10.80 -13.97
CA ASP A 208 -21.12 -9.50 -14.46
C ASP A 208 -20.16 -8.36 -14.08
N VAL A 209 -20.38 -7.17 -14.63
CA VAL A 209 -19.53 -6.00 -14.35
C VAL A 209 -19.60 -5.56 -12.88
N LYS A 210 -20.74 -5.80 -12.21
CA LYS A 210 -20.91 -5.44 -10.80
C LYS A 210 -20.01 -6.32 -9.93
N TYR A 211 -19.94 -7.62 -10.21
CA TYR A 211 -19.01 -8.54 -9.55
C TYR A 211 -17.56 -8.07 -9.70
N VAL A 212 -17.14 -7.65 -10.90
CA VAL A 212 -15.77 -7.14 -11.13
C VAL A 212 -15.52 -5.86 -10.32
N ILE A 213 -16.44 -4.89 -10.36
CA ILE A 213 -16.33 -3.65 -9.58
C ILE A 213 -16.28 -3.93 -8.08
N THR A 214 -17.18 -4.76 -7.58
CA THR A 214 -17.22 -5.12 -6.15
C THR A 214 -15.99 -5.89 -5.76
N SER A 215 -15.47 -6.79 -6.60
CA SER A 215 -14.21 -7.46 -6.32
C SER A 215 -13.10 -6.42 -6.15
N ILE A 216 -12.93 -5.48 -7.09
CA ILE A 216 -11.87 -4.45 -7.04
C ILE A 216 -11.96 -3.59 -5.76
N LEU A 217 -13.16 -3.13 -5.39
CA LEU A 217 -13.35 -2.18 -4.27
C LEU A 217 -13.50 -2.87 -2.90
N GLU A 218 -14.03 -4.09 -2.89
CA GLU A 218 -14.41 -4.85 -1.70
C GLU A 218 -13.96 -6.31 -1.87
N PRO A 219 -12.63 -6.56 -1.92
CA PRO A 219 -12.10 -7.87 -2.31
C PRO A 219 -12.49 -9.01 -1.35
N ASP A 220 -12.79 -8.70 -0.09
CA ASP A 220 -13.28 -9.66 0.91
C ASP A 220 -14.76 -10.04 0.71
N ALA A 221 -15.51 -9.34 -0.14
CA ALA A 221 -16.91 -9.69 -0.45
C ALA A 221 -17.00 -11.03 -1.20
N TYR A 222 -15.99 -11.34 -2.02
CA TYR A 222 -15.90 -12.57 -2.81
C TYR A 222 -14.49 -13.15 -2.73
N VAL A 223 -14.24 -13.94 -1.70
CA VAL A 223 -12.97 -14.67 -1.57
C VAL A 223 -13.03 -15.94 -2.41
N VAL A 224 -12.33 -15.93 -3.55
CA VAL A 224 -12.25 -17.11 -4.44
C VAL A 224 -11.38 -18.19 -3.79
N GLU A 225 -11.90 -19.42 -3.75
CA GLU A 225 -11.18 -20.56 -3.21
C GLU A 225 -9.85 -20.79 -3.95
N GLY A 226 -8.76 -20.96 -3.18
CA GLY A 226 -7.40 -21.10 -3.69
C GLY A 226 -6.64 -19.77 -3.85
N TYR A 227 -7.32 -18.62 -3.67
CA TYR A 227 -6.72 -17.28 -3.80
C TYR A 227 -6.83 -16.45 -2.50
N GLN A 228 -7.00 -17.14 -1.37
CA GLN A 228 -6.93 -16.52 -0.04
C GLN A 228 -5.53 -15.99 0.24
N GLN A 229 -5.46 -14.92 1.03
CA GLN A 229 -4.19 -14.44 1.56
C GLN A 229 -3.71 -15.40 2.66
N THR A 230 -2.50 -15.93 2.56
CA THR A 230 -1.86 -16.68 3.65
C THR A 230 -1.05 -15.72 4.54
N SER A 231 -1.23 -15.85 5.86
CA SER A 231 -0.42 -15.20 6.89
C SER A 231 0.55 -16.23 7.50
N LEU A 232 1.86 -15.96 7.41
CA LEU A 232 2.91 -16.79 7.98
C LEU A 232 3.60 -16.03 9.11
N GLN A 233 3.52 -16.55 10.33
CA GLN A 233 4.40 -16.16 11.42
C GLN A 233 5.65 -17.01 11.35
N MET A 234 6.80 -16.38 11.17
CA MET A 234 8.11 -17.04 11.07
C MET A 234 8.76 -17.16 12.45
N LYS A 235 9.63 -18.16 12.61
CA LYS A 235 10.43 -18.36 13.85
C LYS A 235 11.42 -17.22 14.11
N ASP A 236 11.82 -16.50 13.07
CA ASP A 236 12.68 -15.30 13.15
C ASP A 236 11.90 -14.03 13.52
N GLY A 237 10.59 -14.13 13.79
CA GLY A 237 9.74 -13.01 14.18
C GLY A 237 9.07 -12.28 13.01
N ARG A 238 9.43 -12.57 11.75
CA ARG A 238 8.73 -11.98 10.60
C ARG A 238 7.27 -12.43 10.54
N GLN A 239 6.40 -11.54 10.08
CA GLN A 239 5.05 -11.88 9.67
C GLN A 239 4.88 -11.57 8.18
N LEU A 240 4.72 -12.62 7.39
CA LEU A 240 4.56 -12.51 5.94
C LEU A 240 3.09 -12.68 5.59
N PHE A 241 2.63 -11.91 4.60
CA PHE A 241 1.29 -12.03 4.05
C PHE A 241 1.40 -12.11 2.54
N GLY A 242 0.72 -13.05 1.92
CA GLY A 242 0.77 -13.21 0.47
C GLY A 242 0.02 -14.43 -0.02
N MET A 243 0.08 -14.71 -1.31
CA MET A 243 -0.52 -15.89 -1.92
C MET A 243 0.54 -16.96 -2.15
N ILE A 244 0.22 -18.22 -1.86
CA ILE A 244 1.13 -19.34 -2.10
C ILE A 244 1.15 -19.64 -3.61
N LEU A 245 2.31 -19.47 -4.23
CA LEU A 245 2.50 -19.79 -5.65
C LEU A 245 2.97 -21.23 -5.84
N GLU A 246 3.79 -21.73 -4.91
CA GLU A 246 4.36 -23.07 -4.96
C GLU A 246 4.67 -23.53 -3.53
N GLU A 247 4.37 -24.79 -3.21
CA GLU A 247 4.71 -25.41 -1.93
C GLU A 247 5.29 -26.81 -2.17
N THR A 248 6.49 -27.03 -1.65
CA THR A 248 7.22 -28.30 -1.64
C THR A 248 7.65 -28.62 -0.21
N ALA A 249 8.22 -29.81 0.02
CA ALA A 249 8.74 -30.18 1.33
C ALA A 249 9.82 -29.22 1.86
N ASP A 250 10.63 -28.63 0.97
CA ASP A 250 11.79 -27.81 1.34
C ASP A 250 11.57 -26.31 1.19
N ALA A 251 10.59 -25.89 0.38
CA ALA A 251 10.35 -24.49 0.05
C ALA A 251 8.85 -24.17 -0.11
N LEU A 252 8.43 -23.05 0.46
CA LEU A 252 7.17 -22.38 0.20
C LEU A 252 7.46 -21.03 -0.45
N LYS A 253 6.97 -20.84 -1.67
CA LYS A 253 7.09 -19.60 -2.43
C LYS A 253 5.81 -18.78 -2.29
N LEU A 254 5.93 -17.65 -1.62
CA LEU A 254 4.86 -16.72 -1.35
C LEU A 254 4.99 -15.48 -2.26
N THR A 255 3.93 -15.06 -2.93
CA THR A 255 3.89 -13.77 -3.61
C THR A 255 3.25 -12.74 -2.69
N LEU A 256 4.00 -11.72 -2.30
CA LEU A 256 3.50 -10.62 -1.48
C LEU A 256 2.49 -9.77 -2.26
N PRO A 257 1.62 -8.98 -1.59
CA PRO A 257 0.71 -8.03 -2.25
C PRO A 257 1.40 -7.00 -3.16
N THR A 258 2.72 -6.81 -3.00
CA THR A 258 3.55 -5.97 -3.87
C THR A 258 3.95 -6.65 -5.19
N GLY A 259 3.61 -7.94 -5.38
CA GLY A 259 4.10 -8.79 -6.47
C GLY A 259 5.49 -9.40 -6.23
N GLU A 260 6.16 -9.05 -5.13
CA GLU A 260 7.48 -9.60 -4.79
C GLU A 260 7.36 -11.07 -4.35
N PRO A 261 8.09 -12.02 -4.98
CA PRO A 261 8.16 -13.38 -4.49
C PRO A 261 9.12 -13.49 -3.30
N VAL A 262 8.71 -14.22 -2.27
CA VAL A 262 9.51 -14.56 -1.09
C VAL A 262 9.51 -16.07 -0.93
N ILE A 263 10.71 -16.65 -0.82
CA ILE A 263 10.86 -18.08 -0.54
C ILE A 263 11.17 -18.25 0.95
N VAL A 264 10.39 -19.07 1.63
CA VAL A 264 10.62 -19.47 3.01
C VAL A 264 10.72 -21.00 3.11
N LYS A 265 11.43 -21.49 4.12
CA LYS A 265 11.46 -22.92 4.41
C LYS A 265 10.27 -23.27 5.30
N PRO A 266 9.48 -24.32 5.00
CA PRO A 266 8.35 -24.71 5.84
C PRO A 266 8.71 -24.93 7.32
N LYS A 267 9.90 -25.49 7.59
CA LYS A 267 10.41 -25.70 8.95
C LYS A 267 10.65 -24.41 9.75
N ASP A 268 10.75 -23.26 9.08
CA ASP A 268 10.97 -21.96 9.71
C ASP A 268 9.64 -21.24 10.02
N ILE A 269 8.51 -21.82 9.60
CA ILE A 269 7.16 -21.32 9.90
C ILE A 269 6.79 -21.74 11.33
N LYS A 270 6.44 -20.76 12.15
CA LYS A 270 5.93 -20.97 13.52
C LYS A 270 4.41 -21.19 13.52
N LYS A 271 3.68 -20.41 12.74
CA LYS A 271 2.23 -20.52 12.58
C LYS A 271 1.82 -20.10 11.17
N ARG A 272 0.94 -20.87 10.55
CA ARG A 272 0.25 -20.53 9.31
C ARG A 272 -1.22 -20.28 9.63
N ASP A 273 -1.75 -19.21 9.06
CA ASP A 273 -3.16 -18.88 9.09
C ASP A 273 -3.55 -18.51 7.66
N ASP A 274 -4.29 -19.40 7.00
CA ASP A 274 -4.84 -19.10 5.68
C ASP A 274 -5.99 -18.13 5.92
N ALA A 275 -5.70 -16.85 5.72
CA ALA A 275 -6.51 -15.75 6.19
C ALA A 275 -7.90 -15.80 5.54
N LYS A 276 -8.92 -15.41 6.30
CA LYS A 276 -10.30 -15.20 5.81
C LYS A 276 -10.44 -13.98 4.89
N HIS A 277 -9.33 -13.50 4.33
CA HIS A 277 -9.25 -12.29 3.54
C HIS A 277 -8.72 -12.63 2.15
N SER A 278 -9.15 -11.86 1.17
CA SER A 278 -8.70 -11.94 -0.21
C SER A 278 -7.22 -11.57 -0.33
N GLY A 279 -6.51 -12.23 -1.25
CA GLY A 279 -5.16 -11.81 -1.65
C GLY A 279 -5.11 -10.48 -2.39
N MET A 280 -6.26 -9.96 -2.85
CA MET A 280 -6.34 -8.70 -3.59
C MET A 280 -6.32 -7.49 -2.65
N PRO A 281 -5.53 -6.43 -2.95
CA PRO A 281 -5.46 -5.20 -2.16
C PRO A 281 -6.80 -4.51 -1.91
N ALA A 282 -7.18 -4.35 -0.64
CA ALA A 282 -8.34 -3.52 -0.26
C ALA A 282 -8.10 -2.01 -0.45
N SER A 283 -6.86 -1.59 -0.71
CA SER A 283 -6.50 -0.19 -0.93
C SER A 283 -7.08 0.40 -2.22
N PHE A 284 -7.50 -0.43 -3.18
CA PHE A 284 -8.03 0.04 -4.47
C PHE A 284 -9.28 0.91 -4.31
N ALA A 285 -10.10 0.68 -3.29
CA ALA A 285 -11.23 1.56 -2.99
C ALA A 285 -10.82 2.98 -2.61
N TYR A 286 -9.57 3.18 -2.19
CA TYR A 286 -9.06 4.50 -1.84
C TYR A 286 -8.23 5.06 -2.98
N THR A 287 -7.54 4.24 -3.77
CA THR A 287 -6.57 4.69 -4.78
C THR A 287 -7.16 4.85 -6.18
N LEU A 288 -8.30 4.19 -6.46
CA LEU A 288 -9.02 4.31 -7.73
C LEU A 288 -10.26 5.18 -7.54
N SER A 289 -10.46 6.14 -8.45
CA SER A 289 -11.71 6.89 -8.52
C SER A 289 -12.87 6.02 -9.05
N ALA A 290 -14.09 6.52 -8.94
CA ALA A 290 -15.26 5.87 -9.53
C ALA A 290 -15.11 5.68 -11.05
N GLN A 291 -14.54 6.67 -11.76
CA GLN A 291 -14.29 6.56 -13.19
C GLN A 291 -13.17 5.58 -13.50
N ASP A 292 -12.07 5.60 -12.73
CA ASP A 292 -10.96 4.64 -12.88
C ASP A 292 -11.45 3.20 -12.74
N THR A 293 -12.30 2.97 -11.73
CA THR A 293 -12.87 1.65 -11.45
C THR A 293 -13.81 1.21 -12.57
N ALA A 294 -14.63 2.12 -13.09
CA ALA A 294 -15.53 1.85 -14.21
C ALA A 294 -14.76 1.53 -15.50
N ASP A 295 -13.73 2.31 -15.82
CA ASP A 295 -12.84 2.12 -16.97
C ASP A 295 -12.14 0.76 -16.90
N LEU A 296 -11.54 0.44 -15.75
CA LEU A 296 -10.86 -0.82 -15.49
C LEU A 296 -11.83 -2.02 -15.60
N ALA A 297 -13.00 -1.93 -14.97
CA ALA A 297 -13.99 -3.00 -15.01
C ALA A 297 -14.52 -3.22 -16.44
N ALA A 298 -14.83 -2.15 -17.18
CA ALA A 298 -15.28 -2.25 -18.56
C ALA A 298 -14.20 -2.91 -19.46
N TRP A 299 -12.93 -2.56 -19.26
CA TRP A 299 -11.83 -3.19 -19.97
C TRP A 299 -11.67 -4.68 -19.62
N ILE A 300 -11.70 -5.04 -18.33
CA ILE A 300 -11.65 -6.45 -17.88
C ILE A 300 -12.80 -7.25 -18.50
N MET A 301 -14.01 -6.69 -18.54
CA MET A 301 -15.17 -7.34 -19.14
C MET A 301 -15.06 -7.50 -20.67
N SER A 302 -14.17 -6.76 -21.32
CA SER A 302 -13.90 -6.88 -22.77
C SER A 302 -12.87 -7.97 -23.13
N LEU A 303 -12.21 -8.57 -22.12
CA LEU A 303 -11.21 -9.61 -22.32
C LEU A 303 -11.86 -10.90 -22.85
N LYS A 304 -11.36 -11.38 -24.00
CA LYS A 304 -11.87 -12.57 -24.70
C LYS A 304 -11.26 -13.86 -24.18
#